data_AF-A0A7C4X4P3-F1
#
_entry.id   AF-A0A7C4X4P3-F1
#
_cell.length_a   1.000
_cell.length_b   1.000
_cell.length_c   1.000
_cell.angle_alpha   90.00
_cell.angle_beta   90.00
_cell.angle_gamma   90.00
#
_symmetry.space_group_name_H-M   'P 1'
#
loop_
_entity.id
_entity.type
_entity.pdbx_description
1 polymer ?
#
loop_
_entity_poly.entity_id
_entity_poly.type
_entity_poly.pdbx_seq_one_letter_code
_entity_poly.pdbx_strand_id
1 'polypeptide(L)' 'MRKLLYYLVLSTLVLGACTKEENEPVNVAVYNAMKEWYLWYDKIPSVDPQQYKSPAQLLEAIKYKQ' A
#
# COMPACT_ATOMS: atom_id res chain seq x y z
N MET A 1 -13.93 -34.12 -2.36
CA MET A 1 -14.77 -32.93 -2.05
C MET A 1 -14.02 -31.86 -1.26
N ARG A 2 -13.42 -32.15 -0.09
CA ARG A 2 -12.76 -31.14 0.77
C ARG A 2 -11.58 -30.40 0.10
N LYS A 3 -10.74 -31.12 -0.68
CA LYS A 3 -9.66 -30.50 -1.49
C LYS A 3 -10.21 -29.59 -2.60
N LEU A 4 -11.35 -29.94 -3.19
CA LEU A 4 -12.02 -29.16 -4.23
C LEU A 4 -12.48 -27.80 -3.68
N LEU A 5 -12.99 -27.77 -2.44
CA LEU A 5 -13.35 -26.54 -1.74
C LEU A 5 -12.14 -25.63 -1.48
N TYR A 6 -10.98 -26.18 -1.14
CA TYR A 6 -9.75 -25.39 -0.98
C TYR A 6 -9.29 -24.75 -2.30
N TYR A 7 -9.36 -25.48 -3.41
CA TYR A 7 -9.02 -24.92 -4.73
C TYR A 7 -10.01 -23.84 -5.20
N LEU A 8 -11.30 -24.00 -4.87
CA LEU A 8 -12.32 -23.01 -5.19
C LEU A 8 -12.09 -21.68 -4.44
N VAL A 9 -11.77 -21.75 -3.14
CA VAL A 9 -11.45 -20.57 -2.32
C VAL A 9 -10.15 -19.90 -2.79
N LEU A 10 -9.11 -20.68 -3.10
CA LEU A 10 -7.84 -20.16 -3.59
C LEU A 10 -8.00 -19.47 -4.95
N SER A 11 -8.86 -19.98 -5.82
CA SER A 11 -9.15 -19.40 -7.13
C SER A 11 -9.87 -18.05 -7.04
N THR A 12 -10.74 -17.84 -6.04
CA THR A 12 -11.45 -16.57 -5.87
C THR A 12 -10.56 -15.43 -5.38
N LEU A 13 -9.46 -15.75 -4.69
CA LEU A 13 -8.51 -14.75 -4.18
C LEU A 13 -7.75 -14.03 -5.30
N VAL A 14 -7.53 -14.71 -6.44
CA VAL A 14 -6.67 -14.21 -7.52
C VAL A 14 -7.41 -13.24 -8.45
N LEU A 15 -8.74 -13.32 -8.52
CA LEU A 15 -9.55 -12.55 -9.47
C LEU A 15 -9.93 -11.14 -8.98
N GLY A 16 -9.70 -10.80 -7.70
CA GLY A 16 -10.04 -9.50 -7.13
C GLY A 16 -8.92 -8.45 -7.12
N ALA A 17 -7.70 -8.81 -7.56
CA ALA A 17 -6.49 -8.03 -7.28
C ALA A 17 -6.18 -6.88 -8.27
N CYS A 18 -7.06 -6.55 -9.21
CA CYS A 18 -6.76 -5.55 -10.24
C CYS A 18 -7.95 -4.62 -10.48
N THR A 19 -8.04 -3.56 -9.68
CA THR A 19 -8.85 -2.37 -9.95
C THR A 19 -7.92 -1.26 -10.43
N LYS A 20 -8.34 -0.54 -11.48
CA LYS A 20 -7.55 0.55 -12.05
C LYS A 20 -7.80 1.81 -11.22
N GLU A 21 -6.85 2.17 -10.38
CA GLU A 21 -6.87 3.40 -9.58
C GLU A 21 -6.74 4.64 -10.48
N GLU A 22 -7.47 5.70 -10.13
CA GLU A 22 -7.48 7.00 -10.83
C GLU A 22 -6.12 7.73 -10.71
N ASN A 23 -5.95 8.87 -11.42
CA ASN A 23 -4.72 9.69 -11.39
C ASN A 23 -4.52 10.34 -10.00
N GLU A 24 -4.13 9.55 -9.01
CA GLU A 24 -3.78 10.00 -7.67
C GLU A 24 -2.42 10.73 -7.69
N PRO A 25 -2.23 11.83 -6.94
CA PRO A 25 -0.93 12.47 -6.82
C PRO A 25 0.11 11.47 -6.28
N VAL A 26 1.30 11.44 -6.91
CA VAL A 26 2.34 10.41 -6.64
C VAL A 26 2.68 10.28 -5.15
N ASN A 27 2.73 11.40 -4.42
CA ASN A 27 3.03 11.35 -2.99
C ASN A 27 1.92 10.66 -2.17
N VAL A 28 0.65 10.83 -2.55
CA VAL A 28 -0.48 10.20 -1.87
C VAL A 28 -0.46 8.70 -2.15
N ALA A 29 -0.22 8.31 -3.40
CA ALA A 29 -0.06 6.91 -3.79
C ALA A 29 1.09 6.22 -3.01
N VAL A 30 2.25 6.88 -2.89
CA VAL A 30 3.38 6.38 -2.10
C VAL A 30 3.01 6.26 -0.61
N TYR A 31 2.36 7.27 -0.04
CA TYR A 31 1.94 7.25 1.37
C TYR A 31 0.96 6.11 1.65
N ASN A 32 -0.01 5.89 0.76
CA ASN A 32 -0.98 4.81 0.87
C ASN A 32 -0.33 3.44 0.72
N ALA A 33 0.52 3.25 -0.29
CA ALA A 33 1.27 2.01 -0.48
C ALA A 33 2.14 1.68 0.73
N MET A 34 2.77 2.67 1.36
CA MET A 34 3.55 2.45 2.57
C MET A 34 2.67 2.06 3.77
N LYS A 35 1.50 2.67 3.96
CA LYS A 35 0.57 2.25 5.03
C LYS A 35 0.05 0.83 4.85
N GLU A 36 -0.05 0.34 3.62
CA GLU A 36 -0.57 -1.00 3.33
C GLU A 36 0.53 -2.08 3.41
N TRP A 37 1.72 -1.81 2.86
CA TRP A 37 2.74 -2.85 2.61
C TRP A 37 4.05 -2.67 3.38
N TYR A 38 4.31 -1.50 3.95
CA TYR A 38 5.61 -1.26 4.60
C TYR A 38 5.71 -2.06 5.91
N LEU A 39 6.84 -2.72 6.15
CA LEU A 39 7.03 -3.57 7.34
C LEU A 39 6.78 -2.81 8.66
N TRP A 40 7.10 -1.52 8.71
CA TRP A 40 6.90 -0.65 9.87
C TRP A 40 5.75 0.34 9.65
N TYR A 41 4.67 -0.11 8.99
CA TYR A 41 3.50 0.74 8.70
C TYR A 41 2.91 1.38 9.98
N ASP A 42 3.01 0.70 11.11
CA ASP A 42 2.57 1.17 12.43
C ASP A 42 3.41 2.31 13.00
N LYS A 43 4.60 2.56 12.43
CA LYS A 43 5.50 3.66 12.81
C LYS A 43 5.45 4.84 11.85
N ILE A 44 4.66 4.76 10.77
CA ILE A 44 4.52 5.86 9.82
C ILE A 44 3.83 7.05 10.54
N PRO A 45 4.45 8.23 10.58
CA PRO A 45 3.83 9.40 11.19
C PRO A 45 2.61 9.87 10.37
N SER A 46 1.63 10.44 11.06
CA SER A 46 0.49 11.11 10.42
C SER A 46 0.97 12.46 9.86
N VAL A 47 1.13 12.53 8.54
CA VAL A 47 1.56 13.73 7.80
C VAL A 47 0.69 13.92 6.56
N ASP A 48 0.63 15.14 6.04
CA ASP A 48 0.01 15.41 4.74
C ASP A 48 1.02 15.14 3.60
N PRO A 49 0.85 14.08 2.79
CA PRO A 49 1.79 13.76 1.72
C PRO A 49 1.87 14.83 0.62
N GLN A 50 0.88 15.72 0.50
CA GLN A 50 0.87 16.78 -0.51
C GLN A 50 1.81 17.95 -0.18
N GLN A 51 2.29 18.05 1.07
CA GLN A 51 3.21 19.12 1.49
C GLN A 51 4.66 18.89 1.06
N TYR A 52 4.98 17.69 0.56
CA TYR A 52 6.33 17.31 0.14
C TYR A 52 6.55 17.59 -1.33
N LYS A 53 7.70 18.18 -1.67
CA LYS A 53 8.06 18.55 -3.05
C LYS A 53 8.35 17.35 -3.94
N SER A 54 8.65 16.19 -3.35
CA SER A 54 8.92 14.96 -4.09
C SER A 54 8.65 13.71 -3.25
N PRO A 55 8.43 12.55 -3.89
CA PRO A 55 8.30 11.27 -3.19
C PRO A 55 9.53 10.93 -2.33
N ALA A 56 10.74 11.31 -2.77
CA ALA A 56 11.96 11.12 -1.99
C ALA A 56 11.95 11.91 -0.68
N GLN A 57 11.46 13.15 -0.71
CA GLN A 57 11.34 13.97 0.50
C GLN A 57 10.31 13.40 1.47
N LEU A 58 9.17 12.93 0.95
CA LEU A 58 8.16 12.22 1.74
C LEU A 58 8.76 10.96 2.39
N LEU A 59 9.43 10.12 1.59
CA LEU A 59 10.08 8.89 2.08
C LEU A 59 11.07 9.17 3.21
N GLU A 60 11.90 10.19 3.09
CA GLU A 60 12.82 10.58 4.17
C GLU A 60 12.14 11.04 5.45
N ALA A 61 10.91 11.56 5.35
CA ALA A 61 10.12 12.01 6.49
C ALA A 61 9.36 10.87 7.17
N ILE A 62 8.92 9.86 6.42
CA ILE A 62 8.03 8.81 6.93
C ILE A 62 8.69 7.44 7.12
N LYS A 63 9.89 7.21 6.55
CA LYS A 63 10.61 5.96 6.76
C LYS A 63 11.01 5.80 8.22
N TYR A 64 10.99 4.57 8.71
CA TYR A 64 11.47 4.25 10.04
C TYR A 64 12.99 4.51 10.13
N LYS A 65 13.42 5.17 11.21
CA LYS A 65 14.84 5.43 11.52
C LYS A 65 15.11 4.88 12.92
N GLN A 66 16.08 3.98 13.02
CA GLN A 66 16.56 3.40 14.27
C GLN A 66 17.67 4.27 14.87
#